data_AF-A0AA97BZW4-F1
#
_entry.id   AF-A0AA97BZW4-F1
#
_cell.length_a   1.000
_cell.length_b   1.000
_cell.length_c   1.000
_cell.angle_alpha   90.00
_cell.angle_beta   90.00
_cell.angle_gamma   90.00
#
_symmetry.space_group_name_H-M   'P 1'
#
loop_
_entity.id
_entity.type
_entity.pdbx_description
1 polymer ?
#
loop_
_entity_poly.entity_id
_entity_poly.type
_entity_poly.pdbx_seq_one_letter_code
_entity_poly.pdbx_strand_id
1 'polypeptide(L)'
;MTMNYSYIENEIYGYMRKNKVFCYLIWRVLSNSKDANFYMFKTRNYLKDLTVKYDFSRVIKTVTNDFFDKKFLFEPKSHEGRYVESIEYINFVVTKLNAYNYTDYATDIYRMLDYLRNDLVKKTCRYRYFDWLKASDSKTCEWVYNYLIKSRVIDKTQYQDNEELYLYIVTGFYLWQPPQEERDNRYKKLLLARNERKHRITSQSKGSVRPKKSPKDIQLSAEARTKLTELALNYGVPASEWLNSFIIDEYEKMK
;
A
#
# COMPACT_ATOMS: atom_id res chain seq x y z
N MET A 1 29.21 9.53 13.42
CA MET A 1 28.39 10.76 13.35
C MET A 1 27.41 10.76 14.49
N THR A 2 27.60 11.65 15.46
CA THR A 2 26.65 11.95 16.54
C THR A 2 25.41 12.58 15.91
N MET A 3 24.25 11.98 16.13
CA MET A 3 22.98 12.48 15.60
C MET A 3 22.54 13.68 16.45
N ASN A 4 22.29 14.81 15.80
CA ASN A 4 21.86 16.03 16.50
C ASN A 4 20.42 15.87 16.98
N TYR A 5 20.19 15.81 18.30
CA TYR A 5 18.84 15.70 18.87
C TYR A 5 17.90 16.82 18.40
N SER A 6 18.42 18.03 18.15
CA SER A 6 17.63 19.13 17.62
C SER A 6 17.12 18.87 16.20
N TYR A 7 17.80 18.03 15.43
CA TYR A 7 17.34 17.62 14.10
C TYR A 7 16.13 16.69 14.19
N ILE A 8 16.18 15.68 15.06
CA ILE A 8 15.06 14.72 15.20
C ILE A 8 13.80 15.42 15.68
N GLU A 9 13.89 16.30 16.68
CA GLU A 9 12.74 17.05 17.17
C GLU A 9 12.15 17.98 16.11
N ASN A 10 12.98 18.76 15.41
CA ASN A 10 12.48 19.76 14.46
C ASN A 10 12.04 19.14 13.13
N GLU A 11 12.80 18.20 12.57
CA GLU A 11 12.59 17.68 11.22
C GLU A 11 11.73 16.42 11.16
N ILE A 12 11.87 15.51 12.14
CA ILE A 12 11.10 14.26 12.16
C ILE A 12 9.81 14.46 12.95
N TYR A 13 9.89 14.83 14.23
CA TYR A 13 8.70 15.01 15.06
C TYR A 13 7.85 16.17 14.57
N GLY A 14 8.47 17.30 14.20
CA GLY A 14 7.78 18.40 13.54
C GLY A 14 7.04 17.98 12.25
N TYR A 15 7.60 17.04 11.49
CA TYR A 15 6.97 16.51 10.28
C TYR A 15 5.85 15.50 10.60
N MET A 16 6.00 14.64 11.61
CA MET A 16 4.92 13.75 12.10
C MET A 16 3.72 14.56 12.58
N ARG A 17 3.95 15.65 13.30
CA ARG A 17 2.88 16.54 13.80
C ARG A 17 2.05 17.16 12.67
N LYS A 18 2.67 17.43 11.52
CA LYS A 18 2.01 18.08 10.37
C LYS A 18 1.44 17.10 9.35
N ASN A 19 2.04 15.91 9.22
CA ASN A 19 1.70 14.96 8.17
C ASN A 19 1.07 13.67 8.74
N LYS A 20 -0.25 13.54 8.60
CA LYS A 20 -1.04 12.39 9.06
C LYS A 20 -0.57 11.06 8.48
N VAL A 21 -0.23 11.02 7.20
CA VAL A 21 0.25 9.79 6.52
C VAL A 21 1.57 9.33 7.12
N PHE A 22 2.52 10.25 7.30
CA PHE A 22 3.81 9.92 7.90
C PHE A 22 3.67 9.55 9.37
N CYS A 23 2.85 10.27 10.14
CA CYS A 23 2.57 9.90 11.52
C CYS A 23 2.00 8.48 11.64
N TYR A 24 1.04 8.13 10.79
CA TYR A 24 0.45 6.79 10.78
C TYR A 24 1.46 5.72 10.33
N LEU A 25 2.34 6.05 9.38
CA LEU A 25 3.41 5.16 8.92
C LEU A 25 4.35 4.81 10.07
N ILE A 26 4.84 5.81 10.81
CA ILE A 26 5.70 5.60 11.97
C ILE A 26 4.98 4.79 13.03
N TRP A 27 3.75 5.19 13.39
CA TRP A 27 2.94 4.47 14.38
C TRP A 27 2.76 2.99 14.01
N ARG A 28 2.49 2.69 12.74
CA ARG A 28 2.34 1.31 12.24
C ARG A 28 3.63 0.51 12.29
N VAL A 29 4.76 1.12 11.95
CA VAL A 29 6.07 0.45 12.04
C VAL A 29 6.40 0.13 13.50
N LEU A 30 6.12 1.05 14.43
CA LEU A 30 6.39 0.87 15.85
C LEU A 30 5.42 -0.13 16.51
N SER A 31 4.16 -0.17 16.09
CA SER A 31 3.15 -1.09 16.64
C SER A 31 3.38 -2.56 16.24
N ASN A 32 4.18 -2.80 15.21
CA ASN A 32 4.51 -4.15 14.74
C ASN A 32 6.01 -4.42 14.84
N SER A 33 6.41 -5.25 15.81
CA SER A 33 7.80 -5.65 16.01
C SER A 33 8.49 -6.20 14.75
N LYS A 34 7.76 -6.89 13.86
CA LYS A 34 8.32 -7.38 12.60
C LYS A 34 8.66 -6.25 11.64
N ASP A 35 7.79 -5.25 11.55
CA ASP A 35 8.03 -4.08 10.70
C ASP A 35 9.18 -3.24 11.27
N ALA A 36 9.19 -2.99 12.58
CA ALA A 36 10.30 -2.30 13.25
C ALA A 36 11.64 -3.00 12.98
N ASN A 37 11.72 -4.32 13.18
CA ASN A 37 12.92 -5.11 12.87
C ASN A 37 13.34 -4.99 11.41
N PHE A 38 12.39 -5.14 10.48
CA PHE A 38 12.65 -5.05 9.05
C PHE A 38 13.20 -3.67 8.65
N TYR A 39 12.61 -2.58 9.14
CA TYR A 39 13.05 -1.23 8.80
C TYR A 39 14.35 -0.83 9.49
N MET A 40 14.62 -1.35 10.68
CA MET A 40 15.95 -1.24 11.31
C MET A 40 17.01 -1.92 10.45
N PHE A 41 16.75 -3.16 10.00
CA PHE A 41 17.65 -3.88 9.10
C PHE A 41 17.86 -3.15 7.77
N LYS A 42 16.79 -2.67 7.14
CA LYS A 42 16.88 -1.89 5.88
C LYS A 42 17.72 -0.64 6.05
N THR A 43 17.52 0.10 7.13
CA THR A 43 18.28 1.31 7.45
C THR A 43 19.76 1.02 7.60
N ARG A 44 20.13 -0.05 8.33
CA ARG A 44 21.52 -0.47 8.50
C ARG A 44 22.19 -0.82 7.16
N ASN A 45 21.49 -1.59 6.31
CA ASN A 45 21.99 -1.90 4.97
C ASN A 45 22.15 -0.65 4.10
N TYR A 46 21.19 0.27 4.15
CA TYR A 46 21.27 1.54 3.43
C TYR A 46 22.50 2.37 3.86
N LEU A 47 22.81 2.36 5.16
CA LEU A 47 23.99 3.02 5.72
C LEU A 47 25.29 2.20 5.57
N LYS A 48 25.23 1.01 4.96
CA LYS A 48 26.34 0.07 4.84
C LYS A 48 26.97 -0.31 6.19
N ASP A 49 26.15 -0.36 7.24
CA ASP A 49 26.56 -0.87 8.55
C ASP A 49 26.63 -2.40 8.49
N LEU A 50 27.86 -2.94 8.53
CA LEU A 50 28.15 -4.38 8.46
C LEU A 50 28.31 -5.03 9.84
N THR A 51 28.02 -4.30 10.92
CA THR A 51 28.13 -4.86 12.28
C THR A 51 27.07 -5.93 12.53
N VAL A 52 27.49 -7.06 13.11
CA VAL A 52 26.57 -8.12 13.51
C VAL A 52 25.83 -7.67 14.76
N LYS A 53 24.52 -7.45 14.63
CA LYS A 53 23.64 -6.98 15.68
C LYS A 53 22.51 -7.98 15.93
N TYR A 54 22.10 -8.12 17.18
CA TYR A 54 20.93 -8.89 17.57
C TYR A 54 19.65 -8.31 16.96
N ASP A 55 18.63 -9.17 16.86
CA ASP A 55 17.28 -8.78 16.48
C ASP A 55 16.74 -7.68 17.42
N PHE A 56 16.23 -6.61 16.85
CA PHE A 56 15.83 -5.44 17.62
C PHE A 56 14.69 -5.76 18.60
N SER A 57 13.72 -6.60 18.23
CA SER A 57 12.66 -7.05 19.15
C SER A 57 13.20 -7.80 20.36
N ARG A 58 14.27 -8.58 20.20
CA ARG A 58 14.94 -9.28 21.30
C ARG A 58 15.64 -8.29 22.23
N VAL A 59 16.31 -7.28 21.68
CA VAL A 59 16.96 -6.23 22.47
C VAL A 59 15.93 -5.42 23.23
N ILE A 60 14.82 -5.03 22.59
CA ILE A 60 13.71 -4.33 23.25
C ILE A 60 13.18 -5.13 24.43
N LYS A 61 12.83 -6.41 24.23
CA LYS A 61 12.39 -7.29 25.33
C LYS A 61 13.39 -7.41 26.47
N THR A 62 14.69 -7.27 26.19
CA THR A 62 15.73 -7.33 27.21
C THR A 62 15.77 -6.06 28.06
N VAL A 63 15.55 -4.89 27.44
CA VAL A 63 15.63 -3.59 28.11
C VAL A 63 14.28 -3.09 28.64
N THR A 64 13.17 -3.69 28.18
CA THR A 64 11.80 -3.44 28.65
C THR A 64 11.25 -4.72 29.26
N ASN A 65 11.40 -4.91 30.58
CA ASN A 65 11.04 -6.16 31.26
C ASN A 65 9.83 -5.93 32.19
N ASP A 66 8.66 -6.16 31.60
CA ASP A 66 7.25 -6.40 31.99
C ASP A 66 6.69 -6.24 33.44
N PHE A 67 7.45 -5.90 34.49
CA PHE A 67 6.86 -5.71 35.83
C PHE A 67 6.59 -4.24 36.24
N PHE A 68 7.33 -3.28 35.67
CA PHE A 68 7.24 -1.86 36.06
C PHE A 68 7.17 -0.88 34.87
N ASP A 69 7.10 -1.40 33.64
CA ASP A 69 7.18 -0.58 32.45
C ASP A 69 5.79 -0.13 31.97
N LYS A 70 5.72 1.11 31.46
CA LYS A 70 4.51 1.70 30.86
C LYS A 70 4.04 0.80 29.71
N LYS A 71 2.80 0.30 29.80
CA LYS A 71 2.19 -0.49 28.73
C LYS A 71 1.80 0.42 27.56
N PHE A 72 2.45 0.24 26.41
CA PHE A 72 2.06 0.92 25.18
C PHE A 72 1.04 0.07 24.43
N LEU A 73 -0.20 0.55 24.41
CA LEU A 73 -1.29 -0.03 23.65
C LEU A 73 -1.46 0.82 22.39
N PHE A 74 -0.79 0.40 21.31
CA PHE A 74 -0.93 0.96 19.97
C PHE A 74 -2.32 0.66 19.42
N GLU A 75 -3.34 1.24 20.06
CA GLU A 75 -4.72 1.20 19.64
C GLU A 75 -5.01 2.36 18.70
N PRO A 76 -6.00 2.22 17.80
CA PRO A 76 -6.27 3.28 16.85
C PRO A 76 -6.75 4.53 17.59
N LYS A 77 -6.11 5.65 17.24
CA LYS A 77 -6.22 6.95 17.93
C LYS A 77 -6.36 8.04 16.87
N SER A 78 -6.77 9.22 17.32
CA SER A 78 -6.66 10.46 16.54
C SER A 78 -5.22 10.68 16.05
N HIS A 79 -5.02 11.58 15.08
CA HIS A 79 -3.66 11.94 14.64
C HIS A 79 -2.79 12.39 15.81
N GLU A 80 -3.29 13.29 16.66
CA GLU A 80 -2.54 13.75 17.84
C GLU A 80 -2.22 12.60 18.81
N GLY A 81 -3.18 11.70 19.05
CA GLY A 81 -2.94 10.55 19.91
C GLY A 81 -1.85 9.61 19.38
N ARG A 82 -1.84 9.34 18.07
CA ARG A 82 -0.78 8.56 17.41
C ARG A 82 0.58 9.26 17.48
N TYR A 83 0.59 10.58 17.31
CA TYR A 83 1.79 11.40 17.38
C TYR A 83 2.43 11.35 18.77
N VAL A 84 1.65 11.65 19.81
CA VAL A 84 2.11 11.64 21.21
C VAL A 84 2.59 10.25 21.60
N GLU A 85 1.78 9.21 21.34
CA GLU A 85 2.15 7.83 21.70
C GLU A 85 3.45 7.38 21.02
N SER A 86 3.62 7.68 19.73
CA SER A 86 4.83 7.29 19.01
C SER A 86 6.08 7.94 19.62
N ILE A 87 6.01 9.23 19.95
CA ILE A 87 7.14 9.94 20.57
C ILE A 87 7.42 9.42 21.97
N GLU A 88 6.37 9.23 22.78
CA GLU A 88 6.52 8.66 24.13
C GLU A 88 7.17 7.27 24.07
N TYR A 89 6.74 6.42 23.13
CA TYR A 89 7.32 5.10 22.93
C TYR A 89 8.79 5.19 22.51
N ILE A 90 9.12 6.01 21.51
CA ILE A 90 10.51 6.20 21.05
C ILE A 90 11.40 6.69 22.19
N ASN A 91 10.97 7.71 22.92
CA ASN A 91 11.74 8.30 24.03
C ASN A 91 11.93 7.28 25.16
N PHE A 92 10.88 6.53 25.51
CA PHE A 92 10.95 5.46 26.50
C PHE A 92 11.97 4.40 26.10
N VAL A 93 11.86 3.87 24.88
CA VAL A 93 12.76 2.85 24.35
C VAL A 93 14.19 3.34 24.30
N VAL A 94 14.45 4.54 23.77
CA VAL A 94 15.80 5.11 23.69
C VAL A 94 16.41 5.28 25.07
N THR A 95 15.64 5.75 26.05
CA THR A 95 16.10 5.91 27.44
C THR A 95 16.53 4.56 28.02
N LYS A 96 15.72 3.52 27.83
CA LYS A 96 16.04 2.17 28.28
C LYS A 96 17.27 1.62 27.57
N LEU A 97 17.37 1.73 26.25
CA LEU A 97 18.53 1.27 25.49
C LEU A 97 19.82 1.94 25.99
N ASN A 98 19.81 3.25 26.21
CA ASN A 98 20.96 3.98 26.74
C ASN A 98 21.32 3.52 28.17
N ALA A 99 20.34 3.33 29.05
CA ALA A 99 20.58 2.88 30.42
C ALA A 99 21.22 1.47 30.49
N TYR A 100 20.93 0.61 29.50
CA TYR A 100 21.52 -0.73 29.38
C TYR A 100 22.72 -0.79 28.41
N ASN A 101 23.30 0.37 28.04
CA ASN A 101 24.46 0.49 27.15
C ASN A 101 24.27 -0.02 25.70
N TYR A 102 23.03 -0.09 25.20
CA TYR A 102 22.67 -0.37 23.79
C TYR A 102 22.55 0.93 22.96
N THR A 103 23.54 1.82 23.10
CA THR A 103 23.52 3.18 22.50
C THR A 103 23.52 3.17 20.97
N ASP A 104 24.07 2.12 20.36
CA ASP A 104 24.04 1.86 18.93
C ASP A 104 22.62 1.60 18.42
N TYR A 105 21.81 0.82 19.16
CA TYR A 105 20.40 0.60 18.81
C TYR A 105 19.57 1.88 18.98
N ALA A 106 19.86 2.68 20.01
CA ALA A 106 19.22 3.99 20.18
C ALA A 106 19.49 4.90 18.97
N THR A 107 20.74 4.92 18.50
CA THR A 107 21.12 5.66 17.30
C THR A 107 20.42 5.12 16.04
N ASP A 108 20.30 3.80 15.93
CA ASP A 108 19.64 3.16 14.79
C ASP A 108 18.13 3.46 14.72
N ILE A 109 17.45 3.64 15.85
CA ILE A 109 16.04 4.08 15.87
C ILE A 109 15.91 5.43 15.16
N TYR A 110 16.73 6.40 15.53
CA TYR A 110 16.67 7.72 14.91
C TYR A 110 17.01 7.68 13.42
N ARG A 111 17.99 6.86 13.04
CA ARG A 111 18.32 6.63 11.62
C ARG A 111 17.17 5.98 10.87
N MET A 112 16.43 5.07 11.50
CA MET A 112 15.26 4.44 10.89
C MET A 112 14.17 5.47 10.62
N LEU A 113 13.90 6.37 11.58
CA LEU A 113 12.92 7.45 11.38
C LEU A 113 13.33 8.37 10.23
N ASP A 114 14.61 8.71 10.13
CA ASP A 114 15.14 9.52 9.04
C ASP A 114 15.01 8.82 7.67
N TYR A 115 15.40 7.54 7.60
CA TYR A 115 15.24 6.70 6.42
C TYR A 115 13.78 6.61 5.96
N LEU A 116 12.85 6.38 6.89
CA LEU A 116 11.42 6.32 6.59
C LEU A 116 10.92 7.63 5.97
N ARG A 117 11.37 8.78 6.48
CA ARG A 117 11.00 10.09 5.92
C ARG A 117 11.66 10.34 4.57
N ASN A 118 12.98 10.31 4.52
CA ASN A 118 13.75 10.87 3.43
C ASN A 118 13.92 9.89 2.27
N ASP A 119 14.04 8.59 2.54
CA ASP A 119 14.28 7.58 1.52
C ASP A 119 12.98 6.87 1.13
N LEU A 120 12.25 6.33 2.10
CA LEU A 120 11.02 5.62 1.80
C LEU A 120 9.95 6.56 1.24
N VAL A 121 9.57 7.58 2.02
CA VAL A 121 8.45 8.45 1.64
C VAL A 121 8.83 9.43 0.54
N LYS A 122 9.89 10.23 0.73
CA LYS A 122 10.26 11.28 -0.25
C LYS A 122 10.83 10.73 -1.56
N LYS A 123 11.77 9.76 -1.52
CA LYS A 123 12.43 9.26 -2.74
C LYS A 123 11.69 8.09 -3.39
N THR A 124 11.33 7.07 -2.61
CA THR A 124 10.83 5.78 -3.15
C THR A 124 9.35 5.87 -3.51
N CYS A 125 8.52 6.40 -2.60
CA CYS A 125 7.09 6.50 -2.83
C CYS A 125 6.71 7.74 -3.65
N ARG A 126 7.59 8.76 -3.71
CA ARG A 126 7.41 10.03 -4.42
C ARG A 126 6.06 10.74 -4.15
N TYR A 127 5.36 10.38 -3.08
CA TYR A 127 3.97 10.77 -2.76
C TYR A 127 2.89 10.53 -3.83
N ARG A 128 3.19 9.97 -5.01
CA ARG A 128 2.28 10.02 -6.17
C ARG A 128 1.21 8.92 -6.25
N TYR A 129 1.32 7.87 -5.43
CA TYR A 129 0.49 6.68 -5.60
C TYR A 129 -0.98 6.88 -5.22
N PHE A 130 -1.32 7.87 -4.40
CA PHE A 130 -2.70 8.01 -3.93
C PHE A 130 -3.20 9.45 -3.93
N ASP A 131 -2.60 10.35 -4.71
CA ASP A 131 -3.05 11.75 -4.85
C ASP A 131 -4.52 11.89 -5.29
N TRP A 132 -5.05 10.86 -5.94
CA TRP A 132 -6.44 10.80 -6.41
C TRP A 132 -7.41 10.23 -5.36
N LEU A 133 -6.92 9.59 -4.30
CA LEU A 133 -7.73 8.98 -3.25
C LEU A 133 -7.89 9.98 -2.10
N LYS A 134 -9.12 10.20 -1.64
CA LYS A 134 -9.40 11.14 -0.54
C LYS A 134 -10.04 10.41 0.63
N ALA A 135 -9.65 10.78 1.85
CA ALA A 135 -10.24 10.27 3.08
C ALA A 135 -11.74 10.58 3.23
N SER A 136 -12.32 11.47 2.42
CA SER A 136 -13.76 11.73 2.39
C SER A 136 -14.53 10.75 1.50
N ASP A 137 -13.87 10.01 0.61
CA ASP A 137 -14.51 9.09 -0.35
C ASP A 137 -14.48 7.65 0.19
N SER A 138 -15.44 7.34 1.07
CA SER A 138 -15.49 6.04 1.76
C SER A 138 -15.67 4.86 0.82
N LYS A 139 -16.54 4.98 -0.18
CA LYS A 139 -16.81 3.93 -1.16
C LYS A 139 -15.57 3.59 -1.98
N THR A 140 -14.80 4.60 -2.38
CA THR A 140 -13.56 4.38 -3.12
C THR A 140 -12.47 3.82 -2.21
N CYS A 141 -12.33 4.31 -0.98
CA CYS A 141 -11.36 3.78 -0.01
C CYS A 141 -11.61 2.29 0.26
N GLU A 142 -12.85 1.90 0.56
CA GLU A 142 -13.22 0.50 0.81
C GLU A 142 -12.94 -0.39 -0.40
N TRP A 143 -13.18 0.10 -1.61
CA TRP A 143 -12.84 -0.65 -2.82
C TRP A 143 -11.33 -0.84 -2.99
N VAL A 144 -10.54 0.23 -2.80
CA VAL A 144 -9.08 0.14 -2.91
C VAL A 144 -8.53 -0.82 -1.87
N TYR A 145 -9.02 -0.74 -0.63
CA TYR A 145 -8.66 -1.66 0.45
C TYR A 145 -8.90 -3.12 0.06
N ASN A 146 -10.12 -3.45 -0.39
CA ASN A 146 -10.46 -4.80 -0.84
C ASN A 146 -9.60 -5.26 -2.02
N TYR A 147 -9.29 -4.36 -2.97
CA TYR A 147 -8.42 -4.67 -4.11
C TYR A 147 -6.99 -5.01 -3.66
N LEU A 148 -6.43 -4.22 -2.74
CA LEU A 148 -5.07 -4.41 -2.24
C LEU A 148 -4.96 -5.67 -1.37
N ILE A 149 -5.96 -6.01 -0.57
CA ILE A 149 -6.04 -7.30 0.14
C ILE A 149 -6.04 -8.46 -0.86
N LYS A 150 -6.94 -8.42 -1.85
CA LYS A 150 -7.01 -9.48 -2.87
C LYS A 150 -5.69 -9.64 -3.62
N SER A 151 -4.97 -8.54 -3.81
CA SER A 151 -3.66 -8.52 -4.47
C SER A 151 -2.49 -8.85 -3.54
N ARG A 152 -2.75 -9.17 -2.26
CA ARG A 152 -1.74 -9.47 -1.22
C ARG A 152 -0.71 -8.35 -1.02
N VAL A 153 -1.16 -7.11 -1.17
CA VAL A 153 -0.35 -5.90 -0.94
C VAL A 153 -0.44 -5.46 0.51
N ILE A 154 -1.62 -5.58 1.10
CA ILE A 154 -1.89 -5.29 2.52
C ILE A 154 -2.71 -6.43 3.12
N ASP A 155 -2.62 -6.59 4.43
CA ASP A 155 -3.43 -7.56 5.16
C ASP A 155 -4.81 -7.02 5.49
N LYS A 156 -5.73 -7.93 5.79
CA LYS A 156 -7.05 -7.55 6.32
C LYS A 156 -6.88 -7.11 7.78
N THR A 157 -7.39 -5.92 8.10
CA THR A 157 -7.40 -5.33 9.43
C THR A 157 -8.77 -4.74 9.76
N GLN A 158 -8.99 -4.45 11.04
CA GLN A 158 -10.04 -3.54 11.48
C GLN A 158 -9.52 -2.10 11.47
N TYR A 159 -10.42 -1.15 11.27
CA TYR A 159 -10.19 0.29 11.28
C TYR A 159 -11.40 0.98 11.92
N GLN A 160 -11.17 2.08 12.63
CA GLN A 160 -12.22 2.79 13.39
C GLN A 160 -13.10 3.65 12.49
N ASP A 161 -12.48 4.34 11.54
CA ASP A 161 -13.15 5.27 10.66
C ASP A 161 -12.53 5.26 9.25
N ASN A 162 -13.13 6.05 8.36
CA ASN A 162 -12.67 6.13 6.98
C ASN A 162 -11.33 6.87 6.82
N GLU A 163 -10.98 7.76 7.77
CA GLU A 163 -9.68 8.41 7.76
C GLU A 163 -8.58 7.38 8.06
N GLU A 164 -8.77 6.54 9.06
CA GLU A 164 -7.87 5.43 9.36
C GLU A 164 -7.77 4.46 8.19
N LEU A 165 -8.89 4.08 7.57
CA LEU A 165 -8.88 3.24 6.37
C LEU A 165 -8.00 3.83 5.26
N TYR A 166 -8.19 5.12 4.96
CA TYR A 166 -7.38 5.84 3.99
C TYR A 166 -5.88 5.80 4.36
N LEU A 167 -5.54 6.10 5.60
CA LEU A 167 -4.15 6.06 6.09
C LEU A 167 -3.57 4.65 6.00
N TYR A 168 -4.34 3.61 6.33
CA TYR A 168 -3.94 2.22 6.25
C TYR A 168 -3.64 1.77 4.82
N ILE A 169 -4.46 2.19 3.84
CA ILE A 169 -4.24 1.93 2.42
C ILE A 169 -2.92 2.54 1.96
N VAL A 170 -2.74 3.85 2.19
CA VAL A 170 -1.59 4.60 1.69
C VAL A 170 -0.30 4.08 2.33
N THR A 171 -0.28 3.98 3.66
CA THR A 171 0.91 3.50 4.38
C THR A 171 1.18 2.02 4.14
N GLY A 172 0.15 1.18 4.00
CA GLY A 172 0.33 -0.23 3.69
C GLY A 172 0.95 -0.45 2.34
N PHE A 173 0.53 0.31 1.33
CA PHE A 173 1.18 0.29 0.03
C PHE A 173 2.63 0.78 0.09
N TYR A 174 2.94 1.78 0.92
CA TYR A 174 4.32 2.23 1.14
C TYR A 174 5.15 1.20 1.87
N LEU A 175 4.58 0.45 2.81
CA LEU A 175 5.31 -0.57 3.56
C LEU A 175 5.47 -1.87 2.77
N TRP A 176 4.61 -2.10 1.76
CA TRP A 176 4.77 -3.17 0.78
C TRP A 176 5.96 -2.84 -0.12
N GLN A 177 7.10 -3.46 0.18
CA GLN A 177 8.40 -3.20 -0.47
C GLN A 177 8.82 -4.31 -1.45
N PRO A 178 8.06 -4.59 -2.52
CA PRO A 178 8.58 -5.41 -3.62
C PRO A 178 9.61 -4.61 -4.43
N PRO A 179 10.31 -5.25 -5.39
CA PRO A 179 11.09 -4.55 -6.39
C PRO A 179 10.29 -3.39 -7.03
N GLN A 180 10.96 -2.28 -7.36
CA GLN A 180 10.29 -1.06 -7.82
C GLN A 180 9.39 -1.31 -9.03
N GLU A 181 9.86 -2.07 -10.01
CA GLU A 181 9.10 -2.41 -11.20
C GLU A 181 7.80 -3.17 -10.86
N GLU A 182 7.83 -4.08 -9.90
CA GLU A 182 6.64 -4.79 -9.45
C GLU A 182 5.64 -3.85 -8.78
N ARG A 183 6.13 -2.91 -7.95
CA ARG A 183 5.28 -1.90 -7.30
C ARG A 183 4.57 -1.03 -8.33
N ASP A 184 5.33 -0.52 -9.29
CA ASP A 184 4.83 0.35 -10.36
C ASP A 184 3.79 -0.39 -11.21
N ASN A 185 4.08 -1.64 -11.57
CA ASN A 185 3.16 -2.50 -12.31
C ASN A 185 1.88 -2.80 -11.53
N ARG A 186 1.99 -3.06 -10.22
CA ARG A 186 0.82 -3.28 -9.35
C ARG A 186 -0.05 -2.04 -9.28
N TYR A 187 0.58 -0.88 -9.12
CA TYR A 187 -0.14 0.39 -9.09
C TYR A 187 -0.83 0.71 -10.41
N LYS A 188 -0.16 0.47 -11.55
CA LYS A 188 -0.76 0.63 -12.88
C LYS A 188 -2.01 -0.25 -13.04
N LYS A 189 -1.96 -1.50 -12.57
CA LYS A 189 -3.13 -2.40 -12.57
C LYS A 189 -4.28 -1.88 -11.69
N LEU A 190 -3.98 -1.30 -10.53
CA LEU A 190 -4.99 -0.64 -9.68
C LEU A 190 -5.67 0.52 -10.42
N LEU A 191 -4.89 1.38 -11.08
CA LEU A 191 -5.44 2.52 -11.84
C LEU A 191 -6.33 2.08 -13.01
N LEU A 192 -5.93 1.04 -13.74
CA LEU A 192 -6.75 0.45 -14.81
C LEU A 192 -8.08 -0.07 -14.27
N ALA A 193 -8.04 -0.88 -13.20
CA ALA A 193 -9.25 -1.40 -12.55
C ALA A 193 -10.17 -0.30 -12.03
N ARG A 194 -9.60 0.80 -11.52
CA ARG A 194 -10.35 1.99 -11.09
C ARG A 194 -11.07 2.65 -12.26
N ASN A 195 -10.35 2.87 -13.37
CA ASN A 195 -10.92 3.51 -14.55
C ASN A 195 -12.03 2.65 -15.16
N GLU A 196 -11.85 1.34 -15.26
CA GLU A 196 -12.90 0.40 -15.68
C GLU A 196 -14.13 0.47 -14.79
N ARG A 197 -13.95 0.48 -13.46
CA ARG A 197 -15.05 0.64 -12.51
C ARG A 197 -15.81 1.95 -12.75
N LYS A 198 -15.10 3.06 -12.93
CA LYS A 198 -15.70 4.38 -13.21
C LYS A 198 -16.51 4.35 -14.52
N HIS A 199 -15.96 3.73 -15.56
CA HIS A 199 -16.67 3.53 -16.83
C HIS A 199 -17.96 2.73 -16.64
N ARG A 200 -17.90 1.58 -15.95
CA ARG A 200 -19.08 0.73 -15.69
C ARG A 200 -20.19 1.46 -14.95
N ILE A 201 -19.85 2.23 -13.92
CA ILE A 201 -20.82 3.03 -13.14
C ILE A 201 -21.43 4.13 -14.02
N THR A 202 -20.63 4.80 -14.84
CA THR A 202 -21.09 5.88 -15.73
C THR A 202 -22.01 5.36 -16.84
N SER A 203 -21.70 4.19 -17.40
CA SER A 203 -22.58 3.51 -18.37
C SER A 203 -23.88 3.01 -17.77
N GLN A 204 -23.94 2.78 -16.45
CA GLN A 204 -25.17 2.43 -15.74
C GLN A 204 -26.03 3.65 -15.40
N SER A 205 -25.43 4.81 -15.14
CA SER A 205 -26.15 6.03 -14.71
C SER A 205 -26.68 6.88 -15.86
N LYS A 206 -26.00 6.91 -17.00
CA LYS A 206 -26.56 7.45 -18.24
C LYS A 206 -27.48 6.38 -18.81
N GLY A 207 -28.79 6.49 -18.58
CA GLY A 207 -29.83 5.57 -19.07
C GLY A 207 -29.83 5.40 -20.59
N SER A 208 -28.82 4.72 -21.12
CA SER A 208 -28.59 4.44 -22.52
C SER A 208 -28.74 2.95 -22.71
N VAL A 209 -29.98 2.63 -23.07
CA VAL A 209 -30.45 1.36 -23.62
C VAL A 209 -30.46 0.23 -22.58
N ARG A 210 -31.55 -0.55 -22.60
CA ARG A 210 -31.68 -1.88 -21.98
C ARG A 210 -30.31 -2.54 -21.80
N PRO A 211 -30.07 -3.26 -20.68
CA PRO A 211 -28.88 -4.08 -20.60
C PRO A 211 -28.79 -4.84 -21.91
N LYS A 212 -27.68 -4.68 -22.67
CA LYS A 212 -27.29 -5.75 -23.59
C LYS A 212 -27.44 -6.97 -22.71
N LYS A 213 -28.42 -7.85 -23.03
CA LYS A 213 -28.52 -9.18 -22.45
C LYS A 213 -27.08 -9.58 -22.21
N SER A 214 -26.71 -9.86 -20.94
CA SER A 214 -25.40 -10.42 -20.60
C SER A 214 -24.94 -11.20 -21.81
N PRO A 215 -23.82 -10.84 -22.48
CA PRO A 215 -23.49 -11.48 -23.75
C PRO A 215 -23.71 -12.94 -23.46
N LYS A 216 -24.74 -13.54 -24.08
CA LYS A 216 -24.89 -14.96 -24.00
C LYS A 216 -23.60 -15.34 -24.66
N ASP A 217 -22.60 -15.73 -23.87
CA ASP A 217 -21.31 -16.13 -24.39
C ASP A 217 -21.70 -17.11 -25.46
N ILE A 218 -21.48 -16.71 -26.72
CA ILE A 218 -21.86 -17.57 -27.82
C ILE A 218 -20.94 -18.76 -27.59
N GLN A 219 -21.54 -19.85 -27.09
CA GLN A 219 -20.82 -21.08 -26.82
C GLN A 219 -20.56 -21.72 -28.17
N LEU A 220 -19.59 -21.16 -28.87
CA LEU A 220 -18.93 -21.81 -29.98
C LEU A 220 -18.16 -22.99 -29.41
N SER A 221 -18.30 -24.15 -30.04
CA SER A 221 -17.42 -25.29 -29.79
C SER A 221 -15.96 -24.88 -29.97
N ALA A 222 -15.03 -25.59 -29.34
CA ALA A 222 -13.60 -25.32 -29.50
C ALA A 222 -13.18 -25.35 -30.98
N GLU A 223 -13.77 -26.26 -31.76
CA GLU A 223 -13.57 -26.33 -33.21
C GLU A 223 -14.07 -25.07 -33.94
N ALA A 224 -15.29 -24.62 -33.64
CA ALA A 224 -15.86 -23.42 -34.27
C ALA A 224 -15.07 -22.15 -33.93
N ARG A 225 -14.54 -22.04 -32.70
CA ARG A 225 -13.66 -20.93 -32.31
C ARG A 225 -12.34 -20.92 -33.09
N THR A 226 -11.77 -22.09 -33.29
CA THR A 226 -10.51 -22.25 -34.03
C THR A 226 -10.70 -21.84 -35.48
N LYS A 227 -11.71 -22.40 -36.16
CA LYS A 227 -12.03 -22.05 -37.55
C LYS A 227 -12.38 -20.58 -37.74
N LEU A 228 -13.16 -19.99 -36.82
CA LEU A 228 -13.47 -18.56 -36.88
C LEU A 228 -12.22 -17.69 -36.76
N THR A 229 -11.28 -18.07 -35.88
CA THR A 229 -10.04 -17.32 -35.68
C THR A 229 -9.15 -17.41 -36.92
N GLU A 230 -9.01 -18.60 -37.50
CA GLU A 230 -8.25 -18.81 -38.74
C GLU A 230 -8.84 -18.02 -39.92
N LEU A 231 -10.17 -18.05 -40.09
CA LEU A 231 -10.85 -17.28 -41.12
C LEU A 231 -10.64 -15.79 -40.93
N ALA A 232 -10.87 -15.25 -39.72
CA ALA A 232 -10.67 -13.84 -39.45
C ALA A 232 -9.23 -13.38 -39.74
N LEU A 233 -8.24 -14.23 -39.42
CA LEU A 233 -6.83 -13.97 -39.66
C LEU A 233 -6.50 -13.96 -41.16
N ASN A 234 -7.07 -14.88 -41.95
CA ASN A 234 -6.93 -14.90 -43.41
C ASN A 234 -7.50 -13.64 -44.08
N TYR A 235 -8.55 -13.05 -43.52
CA TYR A 235 -9.16 -11.81 -44.02
C TYR A 235 -8.59 -10.54 -43.35
N GLY A 236 -7.59 -10.67 -42.46
CA GLY A 236 -6.93 -9.54 -41.82
C GLY A 236 -7.80 -8.70 -40.89
N VAL A 237 -8.90 -9.26 -40.39
CA VAL A 237 -9.90 -8.54 -39.58
C VAL A 237 -10.12 -9.21 -38.22
N PRO A 238 -10.59 -8.48 -37.19
CA PRO A 238 -10.98 -9.09 -35.92
C PRO A 238 -12.06 -10.16 -36.08
N ALA A 239 -11.97 -11.25 -35.33
CA ALA A 239 -12.94 -12.37 -35.39
C ALA A 239 -14.39 -11.95 -35.15
N SER A 240 -14.62 -10.95 -34.30
CA SER A 240 -15.96 -10.40 -34.06
C SER A 240 -16.52 -9.64 -35.26
N GLU A 241 -15.66 -8.99 -36.03
CA GLU A 241 -16.03 -8.22 -37.22
C GLU A 241 -16.31 -9.16 -38.39
N TRP A 242 -15.44 -10.15 -38.59
CA TRP A 242 -15.63 -11.20 -39.60
C TRP A 242 -16.94 -11.98 -39.39
N LEU A 243 -17.21 -12.40 -38.15
CA LEU A 243 -18.44 -13.13 -37.81
C LEU A 243 -19.69 -12.29 -38.10
N ASN A 244 -19.64 -10.99 -37.85
CA ASN A 244 -20.76 -10.10 -38.10
C ASN A 244 -21.05 -9.96 -39.60
N SER A 245 -20.01 -9.76 -40.42
CA SER A 245 -20.16 -9.72 -41.88
C SER A 245 -20.69 -11.04 -42.44
N PHE A 246 -20.16 -12.17 -41.97
CA PHE A 246 -20.63 -13.50 -42.37
C PHE A 246 -22.14 -13.71 -42.09
N ILE A 247 -22.62 -13.29 -40.92
CA ILE A 247 -24.05 -13.41 -40.57
C ILE A 247 -24.92 -12.56 -41.50
N ILE A 248 -24.49 -11.34 -41.81
CA ILE A 248 -25.22 -10.44 -42.71
C ILE A 248 -25.27 -11.04 -44.13
N ASP A 249 -24.12 -11.50 -44.64
CA ASP A 249 -24.01 -12.06 -45.98
C ASP A 249 -24.87 -13.32 -46.15
N GLU A 250 -24.86 -14.22 -45.17
CA GLU A 250 -25.68 -15.43 -45.20
C GLU A 250 -27.18 -15.11 -45.07
N TYR A 251 -27.54 -14.10 -44.28
CA TYR A 251 -28.94 -13.67 -44.16
C TYR A 251 -29.48 -13.09 -45.48
N GLU A 252 -28.70 -12.23 -46.15
CA GLU A 252 -29.10 -11.64 -47.44
C GLU A 252 -29.19 -12.69 -48.56
N LYS A 253 -28.40 -13.77 -48.51
CA LYS A 253 -28.53 -14.90 -49.45
C LYS A 253 -29.81 -15.71 -49.27
N MET A 254 -30.40 -15.69 -48.07
CA MET A 254 -31.61 -16.45 -47.73
C MET A 254 -32.90 -15.65 -47.96
N LYS A 255 -32.79 -14.42 -48.47
CA LYS A 255 -33.90 -13.50 -48.74
C LYS A 255 -34.19 -13.43 -50.23
#